data_AF-A0A0L0W7D4-F1
#
_entry.id   AF-A0A0L0W7D4-F1
#
_cell.length_a   1.000
_cell.length_b   1.000
_cell.length_c   1.000
_cell.angle_alpha   90.00
_cell.angle_beta   90.00
_cell.angle_gamma   90.00
#
_symmetry.space_group_name_H-M   'P 1'
#
loop_
_entity.id
_entity.type
_entity.pdbx_description
1 polymer ?
#
loop_
_entity_poly.entity_id
_entity_poly.type
_entity_poly.pdbx_seq_one_letter_code
_entity_poly.pdbx_strand_id
1 'polypeptide(L)'
;MIKKNEGSVLVIVLISTSLIVLMGIVSFSMSSNNLIMRMMDSKLRKGYYITDGVSEEGYLNVCKIVNQGLTYSYNKVIEESLNQQYIEDKEKIDENKLFIETFKKYIKTRKVIGKYMIEWYVENKNNYRTIEEENIEIYANLEEETNIFLLDLSFLYNKDNLTKRIKVTYEIRLPCFEDLNKNIDIKDIVKIIDWKNLY
;
A
#
# COMPACT_ATOMS: atom_id res chain seq x y z
N MET A 1 50.28 -23.70 -12.46
CA MET A 1 49.12 -23.80 -13.37
C MET A 1 48.01 -22.92 -12.79
N ILE A 2 47.97 -21.64 -13.17
CA ILE A 2 47.01 -20.66 -12.64
C ILE A 2 45.73 -20.80 -13.46
N LYS A 3 44.64 -21.31 -12.85
CA LYS A 3 43.33 -21.33 -13.51
C LYS A 3 42.89 -19.88 -13.76
N LYS A 4 42.71 -19.53 -15.03
CA LYS A 4 42.27 -18.22 -15.51
C LYS A 4 40.92 -17.83 -14.87
N ASN A 5 40.90 -16.67 -14.22
CA ASN A 5 39.78 -16.04 -13.50
C ASN A 5 38.77 -15.32 -14.43
N GLU A 6 38.72 -15.69 -15.72
CA GLU A 6 38.00 -14.94 -16.76
C GLU A 6 36.48 -14.87 -16.50
N GLY A 7 35.89 -15.91 -15.89
CA GLY A 7 34.47 -15.92 -15.52
C GLY A 7 34.12 -14.92 -14.43
N SER A 8 34.98 -14.73 -13.42
CA SER A 8 34.74 -13.77 -12.33
C SER A 8 34.82 -12.32 -12.81
N VAL A 9 35.72 -12.04 -13.75
CA VAL A 9 35.84 -10.70 -14.35
C VAL A 9 34.58 -10.34 -15.15
N LEU A 10 34.04 -11.29 -15.92
CA LEU A 10 32.81 -11.09 -16.69
C LEU A 10 31.60 -10.81 -15.77
N VAL A 11 31.48 -11.53 -14.66
CA VAL A 11 30.41 -11.33 -13.68
C VAL A 11 30.51 -9.94 -13.02
N ILE A 12 31.72 -9.50 -12.67
CA ILE A 12 31.95 -8.17 -12.08
C ILE A 12 31.58 -7.06 -13.06
N VAL A 13 31.95 -7.21 -14.34
CA VAL A 13 31.59 -6.25 -15.40
C VAL A 13 30.07 -6.17 -15.54
N LEU A 14 29.37 -7.31 -15.60
CA LEU A 14 27.91 -7.38 -15.69
C LEU A 14 27.22 -6.66 -14.53
N ILE A 15 27.65 -6.92 -13.29
CA ILE A 15 27.12 -6.27 -12.08
C ILE A 15 27.40 -4.76 -12.11
N SER A 16 28.58 -4.36 -12.57
CA SER A 16 28.94 -2.93 -12.66
C SER A 16 28.09 -2.21 -13.70
N THR A 17 27.89 -2.80 -14.88
CA THR A 17 27.01 -2.24 -15.91
C THR A 17 25.56 -2.18 -15.47
N SER A 18 25.04 -3.19 -14.76
CA SER A 18 23.66 -3.16 -14.28
C SER A 18 23.45 -2.05 -13.24
N LEU A 19 24.41 -1.85 -12.34
CA LEU A 19 24.40 -0.73 -11.37
C LEU A 19 24.43 0.63 -12.08
N ILE A 20 25.29 0.80 -13.09
CA ILE A 20 25.37 2.06 -13.86
C ILE A 20 24.05 2.34 -14.58
N VAL A 21 23.46 1.33 -15.21
CA VAL A 21 22.15 1.46 -15.89
C VAL A 21 21.05 1.82 -14.90
N LEU A 22 21.00 1.16 -13.74
CA LEU A 22 20.05 1.48 -12.66
C LEU A 22 20.19 2.93 -12.19
N MET A 23 21.41 3.40 -11.93
CA MET A 23 21.68 4.78 -11.53
C MET A 23 21.27 5.78 -12.61
N GLY A 24 21.51 5.45 -13.88
CA GLY A 24 21.10 6.25 -15.03
C GLY A 24 19.58 6.41 -15.11
N ILE A 25 18.84 5.31 -14.95
CA ILE A 25 17.36 5.32 -14.95
C ILE A 25 16.82 6.18 -13.80
N VAL A 26 17.35 6.00 -12.58
CA VAL A 26 16.93 6.80 -11.41
C VAL A 26 17.20 8.28 -11.63
N SER A 27 18.39 8.62 -12.12
CA SER A 27 18.78 10.01 -12.39
C SER A 27 17.93 10.64 -13.49
N PHE A 28 17.66 9.90 -14.58
CA PHE A 28 16.78 10.35 -15.65
C PHE A 28 15.34 10.59 -15.17
N SER A 29 14.81 9.66 -14.35
CA SER A 29 13.49 9.80 -13.74
C SER A 29 13.40 11.06 -12.85
N MET A 30 14.39 11.27 -11.98
CA MET A 30 14.47 12.47 -11.15
C MET A 30 14.58 13.76 -11.97
N SER A 31 15.40 13.76 -13.02
CA SER A 31 15.54 14.91 -13.92
C SER A 31 14.24 15.22 -14.67
N SER A 32 13.57 14.20 -15.22
CA SER A 32 12.29 14.34 -15.91
C SER A 32 11.22 14.92 -14.98
N ASN A 33 11.10 14.36 -13.77
CA ASN A 33 10.16 14.87 -12.76
C ASN A 33 10.47 16.32 -12.37
N ASN A 34 11.73 16.67 -12.16
CA ASN A 34 12.13 18.05 -11.89
C ASN A 34 11.82 19.00 -13.04
N LEU A 35 11.95 18.55 -14.29
CA LEU A 35 11.67 19.35 -15.47
C LEU A 35 10.16 19.61 -15.61
N ILE A 36 9.35 18.56 -15.45
CA ILE A 36 7.89 18.67 -15.37
C ILE A 36 7.51 19.66 -14.26
N MET A 37 8.06 19.49 -13.05
CA MET A 37 7.80 20.40 -11.93
C MET A 37 8.20 21.85 -12.21
N ARG A 38 9.34 22.10 -12.89
CA ARG A 38 9.77 23.46 -13.25
C ARG A 38 8.87 24.12 -14.29
N MET A 39 8.31 23.34 -15.22
CA MET A 39 7.40 23.83 -16.26
C MET A 39 5.97 24.06 -15.75
N MET A 40 5.63 23.56 -14.56
CA MET A 40 4.31 23.74 -13.96
C MET A 40 4.22 25.02 -13.12
N ASP A 41 3.05 25.68 -13.20
CA ASP A 41 2.67 26.77 -12.31
C ASP A 41 2.79 26.33 -10.84
N SER A 42 3.23 27.25 -9.98
CA SER A 42 3.36 27.09 -8.53
C SER A 42 2.17 26.39 -7.87
N LYS A 43 0.94 26.69 -8.31
CA LYS A 43 -0.31 26.07 -7.80
C LYS A 43 -0.46 24.60 -8.24
N LEU A 44 -0.19 24.31 -9.52
CA LEU A 44 -0.17 22.94 -10.06
C LEU A 44 0.91 22.08 -9.40
N ARG A 45 2.05 22.69 -9.09
CA ARG A 45 3.16 22.06 -8.40
C ARG A 45 2.76 21.62 -6.98
N LYS A 46 2.03 22.48 -6.24
CA LYS A 46 1.48 22.15 -4.91
C LYS A 46 0.51 20.96 -5.01
N GLY A 47 -0.43 20.98 -5.97
CA GLY A 47 -1.34 19.88 -6.22
C GLY A 47 -0.63 18.56 -6.53
N TYR A 48 0.46 18.61 -7.31
CA TYR A 48 1.31 17.45 -7.61
C TYR A 48 1.98 16.87 -6.36
N TYR A 49 2.65 17.70 -5.57
CA TYR A 49 3.30 17.24 -4.34
C TYR A 49 2.33 16.64 -3.33
N ILE A 50 1.15 17.24 -3.19
CA ILE A 50 0.11 16.71 -2.29
C ILE A 50 -0.37 15.35 -2.79
N THR A 51 -0.70 15.24 -4.07
CA THR A 51 -1.22 13.98 -4.63
C THR A 51 -0.18 12.86 -4.64
N ASP A 52 1.09 13.15 -4.94
CA ASP A 52 2.16 12.15 -4.87
C ASP A 52 2.42 11.71 -3.41
N GLY A 53 2.52 12.67 -2.47
CA GLY A 53 2.72 12.36 -1.05
C GLY A 53 1.56 11.57 -0.43
N VAL A 54 0.33 11.88 -0.81
CA VAL A 54 -0.87 11.14 -0.39
C VAL A 54 -0.86 9.71 -0.93
N SER A 55 -0.31 9.47 -2.12
CA SER A 55 -0.21 8.12 -2.69
C SER A 55 0.78 7.23 -1.95
N GLU A 56 1.97 7.74 -1.61
CA GLU A 56 2.99 7.00 -0.85
C GLU A 56 2.50 6.66 0.57
N GLU A 57 1.86 7.62 1.22
CA GLU A 57 1.31 7.46 2.57
C GLU A 57 0.05 6.58 2.57
N GLY A 58 -0.70 6.59 1.46
CA GLY A 58 -1.80 5.65 1.23
C GLY A 58 -1.33 4.21 1.33
N TYR A 59 -0.23 3.85 0.67
CA TYR A 59 0.33 2.49 0.72
C TYR A 59 0.73 2.07 2.14
N LEU A 60 1.45 2.93 2.87
CA LEU A 60 1.88 2.65 4.25
C LEU A 60 0.69 2.42 5.18
N ASN A 61 -0.36 3.21 5.03
CA ASN A 61 -1.57 3.08 5.82
C ASN A 61 -2.33 1.80 5.49
N VAL A 62 -2.49 1.46 4.20
CA VAL A 62 -3.09 0.17 3.80
C VAL A 62 -2.32 -1.00 4.44
N CYS A 63 -0.99 -0.98 4.39
CA CYS A 63 -0.15 -1.98 5.05
C CYS A 63 -0.41 -2.04 6.55
N LYS A 64 -0.50 -0.89 7.24
CA LYS A 64 -0.78 -0.81 8.67
C LYS A 64 -2.14 -1.41 9.02
N ILE A 65 -3.18 -1.11 8.26
CA ILE A 65 -4.53 -1.63 8.48
C ILE A 65 -4.59 -3.14 8.27
N VAL A 66 -3.96 -3.64 7.20
CA VAL A 66 -3.87 -5.07 6.94
C VAL A 66 -3.15 -5.76 8.08
N ASN A 67 -2.04 -5.21 8.57
CA ASN A 67 -1.31 -5.77 9.70
C ASN A 67 -2.13 -5.77 11.01
N GLN A 68 -2.92 -4.72 11.25
CA GLN A 68 -3.85 -4.69 12.39
C GLN A 68 -4.97 -5.72 12.23
N GLY A 69 -5.48 -5.93 11.01
CA GLY A 69 -6.47 -6.95 10.70
C GLY A 69 -5.95 -8.37 10.92
N LEU A 70 -4.70 -8.65 10.51
CA LEU A 70 -4.01 -9.91 10.79
C LEU A 70 -3.93 -10.16 12.29
N THR A 71 -3.39 -9.18 13.04
CA THR A 71 -3.24 -9.26 14.50
C THR A 71 -4.57 -9.48 15.20
N TYR A 72 -5.62 -8.74 14.81
CA TYR A 72 -6.95 -8.87 15.39
C TYR A 72 -7.54 -10.27 15.15
N SER A 73 -7.42 -10.77 13.91
CA SER A 73 -7.98 -12.06 13.52
C SER A 73 -7.25 -13.21 14.21
N TYR A 74 -5.93 -13.11 14.34
CA TYR A 74 -5.10 -14.08 15.07
C TYR A 74 -5.49 -14.16 16.54
N ASN A 75 -5.59 -13.01 17.22
CA ASN A 75 -6.01 -12.95 18.62
C ASN A 75 -7.41 -13.52 18.82
N LYS A 76 -8.32 -13.32 17.85
CA LYS A 76 -9.68 -13.86 17.92
C LYS A 76 -9.71 -15.38 17.82
N VAL A 77 -8.88 -15.97 16.96
CA VAL A 77 -8.73 -17.43 16.87
C VAL A 77 -8.20 -17.99 18.19
N ILE A 78 -7.15 -17.39 18.76
CA ILE A 78 -6.59 -17.84 20.05
C ILE A 78 -7.63 -17.77 21.17
N GLU A 79 -8.35 -16.64 21.28
CA GLU A 79 -9.38 -16.44 22.31
C GLU A 79 -10.47 -17.53 22.22
N GLU A 80 -10.92 -17.83 21.00
CA GLU A 80 -11.97 -18.83 20.79
C GLU A 80 -11.45 -20.26 21.03
N SER A 81 -10.24 -20.59 20.57
CA SER A 81 -9.60 -21.89 20.82
C SER A 81 -9.37 -22.14 22.33
N LEU A 82 -8.98 -21.12 23.10
CA LEU A 82 -8.87 -21.20 24.56
C LEU A 82 -10.23 -21.43 25.22
N ASN A 83 -11.27 -20.71 24.80
CA ASN A 83 -12.62 -20.87 25.35
C ASN A 83 -13.23 -22.25 25.06
N GLN A 84 -12.82 -22.92 23.98
CA GLN A 84 -13.23 -24.30 23.68
C GLN A 84 -12.54 -25.34 24.57
N GLN A 85 -11.28 -25.11 24.98
CA GLN A 85 -10.56 -26.02 25.86
C GLN A 85 -11.26 -26.23 27.23
N TYR A 86 -12.10 -25.27 27.64
CA TYR A 86 -12.87 -25.35 28.89
C TYR A 86 -14.27 -25.97 28.75
N ILE A 87 -14.70 -26.37 27.54
CA ILE A 87 -16.05 -26.91 27.28
C ILE A 87 -15.93 -28.19 26.45
N GLU A 88 -16.10 -29.36 27.09
CA GLU A 88 -15.84 -30.69 26.52
C GLU A 88 -16.75 -31.09 25.33
N ASP A 89 -17.84 -30.35 25.05
CA ASP A 89 -18.85 -30.70 24.04
C ASP A 89 -18.92 -29.77 22.81
N LYS A 90 -17.95 -28.87 22.60
CA LYS A 90 -17.96 -27.99 21.41
C LYS A 90 -17.34 -28.65 20.18
N GLU A 91 -18.02 -28.51 19.02
CA GLU A 91 -17.44 -28.84 17.72
C GLU A 91 -16.10 -28.13 17.51
N LYS A 92 -15.10 -28.86 17.04
CA LYS A 92 -13.76 -28.35 16.75
C LYS A 92 -13.87 -27.19 15.75
N ILE A 93 -13.42 -26.00 16.13
CA ILE A 93 -13.43 -24.84 15.24
C ILE A 93 -12.44 -25.05 14.10
N ASP A 94 -12.89 -24.74 12.89
CA ASP A 94 -12.00 -24.50 11.76
C ASP A 94 -11.34 -23.13 11.94
N GLU A 95 -10.14 -23.14 12.51
CA GLU A 95 -9.35 -21.95 12.83
C GLU A 95 -9.10 -21.08 11.59
N ASN A 96 -8.88 -21.72 10.43
CA ASN A 96 -8.63 -21.00 9.18
C ASN A 96 -9.90 -20.30 8.69
N LYS A 97 -11.05 -20.96 8.77
CA LYS A 97 -12.33 -20.34 8.45
C LYS A 97 -12.63 -19.15 9.36
N LEU A 98 -12.49 -19.32 10.68
CA LEU A 98 -12.70 -18.24 11.65
C LEU A 98 -11.75 -17.06 11.41
N PHE A 99 -10.48 -17.35 11.13
CA PHE A 99 -9.46 -16.35 10.81
C PHE A 99 -9.85 -15.52 9.57
N ILE A 100 -10.16 -16.19 8.47
CA ILE A 100 -10.50 -15.53 7.20
C ILE A 100 -11.78 -14.70 7.35
N GLU A 101 -12.82 -15.24 7.99
CA GLU A 101 -14.07 -14.51 8.20
C GLU A 101 -13.86 -13.27 9.08
N THR A 102 -13.08 -13.40 10.15
CA THR A 102 -12.74 -12.29 11.05
C THR A 102 -11.92 -11.22 10.33
N PHE A 103 -10.94 -11.64 9.52
CA PHE A 103 -10.12 -10.74 8.72
C PHE A 103 -10.95 -9.98 7.69
N LYS A 104 -11.78 -10.70 6.93
CA LYS A 104 -12.71 -10.10 5.95
C LYS A 104 -13.63 -9.09 6.62
N LYS A 105 -14.20 -9.43 7.78
CA LYS A 105 -15.04 -8.51 8.55
C LYS A 105 -14.27 -7.27 8.96
N TYR A 106 -13.07 -7.43 9.50
CA TYR A 106 -12.21 -6.31 9.91
C TYR A 106 -11.93 -5.33 8.77
N ILE A 107 -11.50 -5.84 7.61
CA ILE A 107 -11.20 -5.03 6.42
C ILE A 107 -12.46 -4.30 5.92
N LYS A 108 -13.59 -5.01 5.81
CA LYS A 108 -14.87 -4.42 5.37
C LYS A 108 -15.40 -3.34 6.32
N THR A 109 -15.33 -3.54 7.64
CA THR A 109 -15.79 -2.55 8.61
C THR A 109 -14.98 -1.26 8.52
N ARG A 110 -13.71 -1.37 8.09
CA ARG A 110 -12.87 -0.22 7.85
C ARG A 110 -13.00 0.35 6.43
N LYS A 111 -14.04 0.07 5.63
CA LYS A 111 -14.25 0.69 4.28
C LYS A 111 -14.17 2.23 4.24
N VAL A 112 -14.20 2.92 5.39
CA VAL A 112 -13.94 4.37 5.57
C VAL A 112 -12.44 4.76 5.51
N ILE A 113 -11.54 3.80 5.27
CA ILE A 113 -10.07 3.95 5.22
C ILE A 113 -9.61 5.14 4.39
N GLY A 114 -10.18 5.37 3.19
CA GLY A 114 -9.78 6.50 2.33
C GLY A 114 -9.96 7.88 2.97
N LYS A 115 -11.03 8.06 3.76
CA LYS A 115 -11.35 9.33 4.42
C LYS A 115 -10.46 9.58 5.65
N TYR A 116 -10.34 8.59 6.52
CA TYR A 116 -9.48 8.68 7.72
C TYR A 116 -7.98 8.82 7.38
N MET A 117 -7.52 8.23 6.27
CA MET A 117 -6.11 8.35 5.84
C MET A 117 -5.72 9.78 5.50
N ILE A 118 -6.62 10.54 4.86
CA ILE A 118 -6.37 11.94 4.54
C ILE A 118 -6.53 12.82 5.76
N GLU A 119 -7.59 12.64 6.56
CA GLU A 119 -7.78 13.38 7.82
C GLU A 119 -6.53 13.25 8.70
N TRP A 120 -6.00 12.03 8.88
CA TRP A 120 -4.77 11.79 9.63
C TRP A 120 -3.52 12.44 9.00
N TYR A 121 -3.36 12.36 7.66
CA TYR A 121 -2.21 12.94 6.96
C TYR A 121 -2.20 14.47 7.02
N VAL A 122 -3.38 15.08 6.89
CA VAL A 122 -3.63 16.52 6.99
C VAL A 122 -3.35 17.03 8.40
N GLU A 123 -3.81 16.30 9.42
CA GLU A 123 -3.69 16.69 10.83
C GLU A 123 -2.27 16.52 11.39
N ASN A 124 -1.53 15.48 10.97
CA ASN A 124 -0.23 15.15 11.58
C ASN A 124 0.98 15.79 10.88
N LYS A 125 0.88 16.18 9.61
CA LYS A 125 1.95 16.94 8.94
C LYS A 125 1.64 18.44 9.00
N ASN A 126 1.96 19.05 10.15
CA ASN A 126 1.94 20.48 10.46
C ASN A 126 2.74 21.43 9.50
N ASN A 127 3.18 20.97 8.32
CA ASN A 127 3.89 21.77 7.31
C ASN A 127 3.04 22.15 6.08
N TYR A 128 1.75 21.79 6.05
CA TYR A 128 0.83 22.22 4.99
C TYR A 128 -0.46 22.75 5.61
N ARG A 129 -0.35 23.82 6.42
CA ARG A 129 -1.48 24.66 6.84
C ARG A 129 -2.19 25.21 5.60
N THR A 130 -3.12 24.45 5.05
CA THR A 130 -4.30 24.82 4.23
C THR A 130 -4.70 23.62 3.36
N ILE A 131 -5.32 22.63 3.97
CA ILE A 131 -6.18 21.66 3.25
C ILE A 131 -7.66 21.91 3.57
N GLU A 132 -7.97 22.70 4.61
CA GLU A 132 -9.33 23.24 4.85
C GLU A 132 -9.81 24.22 3.75
N GLU A 133 -8.95 24.62 2.80
CA GLU A 133 -9.26 25.57 1.72
C GLU A 133 -9.08 25.01 0.29
N GLU A 134 -8.78 23.72 0.10
CA GLU A 134 -8.48 23.18 -1.24
C GLU A 134 -9.35 21.95 -1.55
N ASN A 135 -10.08 21.98 -2.68
CA ASN A 135 -11.06 20.95 -3.08
C ASN A 135 -10.38 19.62 -3.40
N ILE A 136 -9.99 18.88 -2.36
CA ILE A 136 -9.47 17.52 -2.44
C ILE A 136 -10.60 16.57 -2.09
N GLU A 137 -10.99 15.74 -3.05
CA GLU A 137 -11.98 14.68 -2.86
C GLU A 137 -11.29 13.32 -2.94
N ILE A 138 -11.63 12.41 -2.02
CA ILE A 138 -11.12 11.04 -2.02
C ILE A 138 -12.28 10.08 -2.20
N TYR A 139 -12.08 9.17 -3.14
CA TYR A 139 -12.99 8.08 -3.41
C TYR A 139 -12.28 6.78 -3.08
N ALA A 140 -12.86 5.99 -2.18
CA ALA A 140 -12.38 4.67 -1.86
C ALA A 140 -13.46 3.64 -2.23
N ASN A 141 -13.09 2.68 -3.07
CA ASN A 141 -13.92 1.53 -3.38
C ASN A 141 -13.19 0.25 -2.97
N LEU A 142 -13.90 -0.64 -2.31
CA LEU A 142 -13.38 -1.93 -1.87
C LEU A 142 -14.26 -3.01 -2.46
N GLU A 143 -13.65 -3.84 -3.30
CA GLU A 143 -14.27 -5.00 -3.94
C GLU A 143 -13.66 -6.27 -3.35
N GLU A 144 -14.50 -7.26 -3.10
CA GLU A 144 -14.07 -8.57 -2.61
C GLU A 144 -14.19 -9.58 -3.74
N GLU A 145 -13.10 -10.30 -3.98
CA GLU A 145 -13.09 -11.48 -4.82
C GLU A 145 -12.80 -12.72 -3.97
N THR A 146 -12.76 -13.91 -4.60
CA THR A 146 -12.64 -15.19 -3.89
C THR A 146 -11.47 -15.23 -2.90
N ASN A 147 -10.29 -14.74 -3.32
CA ASN A 147 -9.04 -14.83 -2.55
C ASN A 147 -8.34 -13.49 -2.32
N ILE A 148 -8.94 -12.38 -2.76
CA ILE A 148 -8.33 -11.05 -2.69
C ILE A 148 -9.39 -9.99 -2.37
N PHE A 149 -8.93 -8.85 -1.86
CA PHE A 149 -9.64 -7.60 -1.93
C PHE A 149 -8.93 -6.66 -2.91
N LEU A 150 -9.72 -5.96 -3.71
CA LEU A 150 -9.25 -4.86 -4.55
C LEU A 150 -9.69 -3.55 -3.90
N LEU A 151 -8.70 -2.76 -3.47
CA LEU A 151 -8.93 -1.43 -2.90
C LEU A 151 -8.52 -0.37 -3.92
N ASP A 152 -9.52 0.28 -4.50
CA ASP A 152 -9.34 1.45 -5.37
C ASP A 152 -9.36 2.72 -4.52
N LEU A 153 -8.27 3.48 -4.53
CA LEU A 153 -8.19 4.83 -3.98
C LEU A 153 -8.03 5.82 -5.12
N SER A 154 -8.97 6.76 -5.24
CA SER A 154 -8.87 7.89 -6.17
C SER A 154 -8.81 9.19 -5.41
N PHE A 155 -7.82 10.02 -5.71
CA PHE A 155 -7.61 11.35 -5.17
C PHE A 155 -7.88 12.35 -6.28
N LEU A 156 -8.83 13.25 -6.07
CA LEU A 156 -9.17 14.31 -6.99
C LEU A 156 -8.79 15.64 -6.35
N TYR A 157 -7.89 16.37 -6.97
CA TYR A 157 -7.61 17.77 -6.66
C TYR A 157 -8.33 18.65 -7.69
N ASN A 158 -9.14 19.59 -7.24
CA ASN A 158 -9.80 20.56 -8.11
C ASN A 158 -9.56 22.00 -7.60
N LYS A 159 -9.00 22.89 -8.42
CA LYS A 159 -8.84 24.32 -8.07
C LYS A 159 -8.71 25.17 -9.32
N ASP A 160 -9.45 26.28 -9.41
CA ASP A 160 -9.29 27.27 -10.50
C ASP A 160 -9.31 26.62 -11.92
N ASN A 161 -10.23 25.67 -12.18
CA ASN A 161 -10.33 24.83 -13.40
C ASN A 161 -9.21 23.80 -13.62
N LEU A 162 -8.27 23.68 -12.69
CA LEU A 162 -7.24 22.63 -12.70
C LEU A 162 -7.77 21.42 -11.96
N THR A 163 -8.02 20.34 -12.70
CA THR A 163 -8.38 19.04 -12.15
C THR A 163 -7.20 18.10 -12.30
N LYS A 164 -6.79 17.45 -11.21
CA LYS A 164 -5.86 16.32 -11.26
C LYS A 164 -6.49 15.15 -10.52
N ARG A 165 -6.52 13.98 -11.16
CA ARG A 165 -6.98 12.76 -10.52
C ARG A 165 -5.85 11.75 -10.47
N ILE A 166 -5.54 11.22 -9.30
CA ILE A 166 -4.67 10.04 -9.16
C ILE A 166 -5.55 8.88 -8.74
N LYS A 167 -5.41 7.73 -9.42
CA LYS A 167 -6.01 6.47 -8.99
C LYS A 167 -4.90 5.46 -8.69
N VAL A 168 -4.98 4.85 -7.52
CA VAL A 168 -4.12 3.75 -7.09
C VAL A 168 -5.00 2.56 -6.72
N THR A 169 -4.68 1.39 -7.25
CA THR A 169 -5.38 0.14 -6.92
C THR A 169 -4.44 -0.78 -6.17
N TYR A 170 -4.88 -1.22 -5.00
CA TYR A 170 -4.17 -2.18 -4.15
C TYR A 170 -4.85 -3.54 -4.22
N GLU A 171 -4.07 -4.58 -4.45
CA GLU A 171 -4.44 -5.97 -4.21
C GLU A 171 -4.07 -6.33 -2.77
N ILE A 172 -5.04 -6.80 -1.99
CA ILE A 172 -4.84 -7.32 -0.64
C ILE A 172 -5.22 -8.80 -0.68
N ARG A 173 -4.23 -9.67 -0.61
CA ARG A 173 -4.47 -11.12 -0.59
C ARG A 173 -5.09 -11.55 0.73
N LEU A 174 -6.04 -12.47 0.65
CA LEU A 174 -6.57 -13.09 1.85
C LEU A 174 -5.50 -14.00 2.46
N PRO A 175 -5.10 -13.74 3.71
CA PRO A 175 -4.12 -14.56 4.40
C PRO A 175 -4.77 -15.86 4.89
N CYS A 176 -4.01 -16.95 4.89
CA CYS A 176 -4.39 -18.17 5.60
C CYS A 176 -3.86 -18.12 7.04
N PHE A 177 -4.48 -18.87 7.95
CA PHE A 177 -4.02 -18.93 9.34
C PHE A 177 -2.63 -19.57 9.48
N GLU A 178 -2.38 -20.66 8.74
CA GLU A 178 -1.09 -21.38 8.73
C GLU A 178 0.10 -20.53 8.26
N ASP A 179 -0.23 -19.50 7.48
CA ASP A 179 0.70 -18.61 6.82
C ASP A 179 1.36 -17.64 7.81
N LEU A 180 0.71 -17.36 8.95
CA LEU A 180 1.28 -16.53 10.02
C LEU A 180 2.50 -17.17 10.71
N ASN A 181 2.59 -18.50 10.73
CA ASN A 181 3.74 -19.21 11.30
C ASN A 181 5.00 -19.10 10.43
N LYS A 182 4.88 -18.60 9.19
CA LYS A 182 5.97 -18.53 8.20
C LYS A 182 6.67 -17.17 8.12
N ASN A 183 6.39 -16.23 9.03
CA ASN A 183 6.91 -14.84 8.98
C ASN A 183 6.66 -14.17 7.62
N ILE A 184 5.39 -14.08 7.21
CA ILE A 184 5.03 -13.41 5.95
C ILE A 184 5.26 -11.90 6.05
N ASP A 185 5.93 -11.33 5.03
CA ASP A 185 6.08 -9.89 4.89
C ASP A 185 4.75 -9.28 4.43
N ILE A 186 4.39 -8.11 4.97
CA ILE A 186 3.19 -7.38 4.58
C ILE A 186 3.17 -7.07 3.06
N LYS A 187 4.35 -6.97 2.45
CA LYS A 187 4.52 -6.79 0.99
C LYS A 187 4.08 -7.99 0.15
N ASP A 188 4.01 -9.17 0.75
CA ASP A 188 3.50 -10.36 0.08
C ASP A 188 1.97 -10.39 0.08
N ILE A 189 1.35 -9.67 1.02
CA ILE A 189 -0.09 -9.57 1.22
C ILE A 189 -0.66 -8.36 0.47
N VAL A 190 0.02 -7.21 0.51
CA VAL A 190 -0.42 -5.96 -0.10
C VAL A 190 0.46 -5.60 -1.28
N LYS A 191 -0.15 -5.41 -2.46
CA LYS A 191 0.56 -5.01 -3.68
C LYS A 191 -0.16 -3.86 -4.36
N ILE A 192 0.62 -2.92 -4.89
CA ILE A 192 0.08 -1.92 -5.84
C ILE A 192 0.03 -2.60 -7.21
N ILE A 193 -1.17 -2.73 -7.77
CA ILE A 193 -1.37 -3.39 -9.07
C ILE A 193 -1.63 -2.39 -10.20
N ASP A 194 -2.11 -1.19 -9.89
CA ASP A 194 -2.29 -0.13 -10.87
C ASP A 194 -2.04 1.23 -10.21
N TRP A 195 -1.37 2.11 -10.95
CA TRP A 195 -1.18 3.51 -10.60
C TRP A 195 -1.33 4.35 -11.86
N LYS A 196 -2.40 5.14 -11.90
CA LYS A 196 -2.71 6.05 -13.01
C LYS A 196 -2.79 7.49 -12.57
N ASN A 197 -2.03 8.34 -13.24
CA ASN A 197 -2.31 9.77 -13.31
C ASN A 197 -3.37 9.99 -14.39
N LEU A 198 -4.58 10.37 -13.97
CA LEU A 198 -5.70 10.69 -14.82
C LEU A 198 -5.72 12.22 -15.00
N TYR A 199 -5.44 12.66 -16.23
CA TYR A 199 -5.45 14.06 -16.65
C TYR A 199 -6.81 14.47 -17.19
#